data_AF-A0A0P6XJZ6-F1
#
_entry.id   AF-A0A0P6XJZ6-F1
#
_cell.length_a   1.000
_cell.length_b   1.000
_cell.length_c   1.000
_cell.angle_alpha   90.00
_cell.angle_beta   90.00
_cell.angle_gamma   90.00
#
_symmetry.space_group_name_H-M   'P 1'
#
loop_
_entity.id
_entity.type
_entity.pdbx_description
1 polymer ?
#
loop_
_entity_poly.entity_id
_entity_poly.type
_entity_poly.pdbx_seq_one_letter_code
_entity_poly.pdbx_strand_id
1 'polypeptide(L)'
;MEGLNTAQRNFLWASLHTFEVTLRQTERWLRERTERGYLYRSQLHLSPEREVEVRQLLQTALRELAAVSEQLGLAPREESINRLLSGQFSVCWAELVDAHPARLQGYGEVSAQVVAEAGAALERMAAYALRLSRLLGEGETAPLAASSSADALGDNGGGHA
;
A
#
# COMPACT_ATOMS: atom_id res chain seq x y z
N MET A 1 1.93 29.86 3.23
CA MET A 1 1.12 29.74 2.00
C MET A 1 -0.34 29.71 2.37
N GLU A 2 -0.98 30.86 2.25
CA GLU A 2 -2.41 31.04 2.42
C GLU A 2 -3.08 30.80 1.06
N GLY A 3 -4.08 29.93 1.00
CA GLY A 3 -4.84 29.72 -0.24
C GLY A 3 -5.58 28.38 -0.34
N LEU A 4 -5.15 27.35 0.40
CA LEU A 4 -5.81 26.04 0.42
C LEU A 4 -6.52 25.80 1.76
N ASN A 5 -7.79 25.44 1.69
CA ASN A 5 -8.52 24.93 2.85
C ASN A 5 -8.14 23.47 3.14
N THR A 6 -8.53 22.95 4.31
CA THR A 6 -8.20 21.59 4.75
C THR A 6 -8.68 20.51 3.78
N ALA A 7 -9.88 20.66 3.22
CA ALA A 7 -10.43 19.69 2.28
C ALA A 7 -9.63 19.66 0.97
N GLN A 8 -9.27 20.82 0.43
CA GLN A 8 -8.42 20.95 -0.75
C GLN A 8 -7.03 20.36 -0.52
N ARG A 9 -6.42 20.66 0.64
CA ARG A 9 -5.11 20.12 1.02
C ARG A 9 -5.15 18.59 1.16
N ASN A 10 -6.21 18.04 1.75
CA ASN A 10 -6.39 16.60 1.88
C ASN A 10 -6.60 15.92 0.53
N PHE A 11 -7.42 16.53 -0.35
CA PHE A 11 -7.63 16.03 -1.69
C PHE A 11 -6.34 16.02 -2.52
N LEU A 12 -5.57 17.11 -2.48
CA LEU A 12 -4.27 17.20 -3.14
C LEU A 12 -3.30 16.16 -2.60
N TRP A 13 -3.21 16.03 -1.28
CA TRP A 13 -2.35 15.03 -0.65
C TRP A 13 -2.73 13.61 -1.12
N ALA A 14 -4.02 13.25 -1.08
CA ALA A 14 -4.46 11.92 -1.50
C ALA A 14 -4.14 11.65 -2.97
N SER A 15 -4.36 12.65 -3.83
CA SER A 15 -4.12 12.54 -5.28
C SER A 15 -2.63 12.35 -5.58
N LEU A 16 -1.76 13.16 -4.96
CA LEU A 16 -0.32 13.07 -5.13
C LEU A 16 0.24 11.77 -4.55
N HIS A 17 -0.29 11.33 -3.41
CA HIS A 17 0.07 10.05 -2.81
C HIS A 17 -0.27 8.87 -3.73
N THR A 18 -1.50 8.80 -4.25
CA THR A 18 -1.89 7.76 -5.22
C THR A 18 -1.02 7.79 -6.48
N PHE A 19 -0.68 8.99 -6.97
CA PHE A 19 0.21 9.13 -8.10
C PHE A 19 1.63 8.59 -7.79
N GLU A 20 2.22 8.96 -6.65
CA GLU A 20 3.52 8.46 -6.22
C GLU A 20 3.53 6.93 -6.09
N VAL A 21 2.56 6.35 -5.40
CA VAL A 21 2.45 4.88 -5.25
C VAL A 21 2.41 4.19 -6.62
N THR A 22 1.68 4.77 -7.59
CA THR A 22 1.60 4.24 -8.95
C THR A 22 2.94 4.35 -9.70
N LEU A 23 3.66 5.47 -9.57
CA LEU A 23 5.00 5.64 -10.15
C LEU A 23 5.97 4.59 -9.59
N ARG A 24 5.96 4.39 -8.27
CA ARG A 24 6.83 3.41 -7.58
C ARG A 24 6.48 1.97 -7.98
N GLN A 25 5.19 1.65 -8.07
CA GLN A 25 4.74 0.33 -8.53
C GLN A 25 5.15 0.06 -9.98
N THR A 26 5.04 1.07 -10.85
CA THR A 26 5.50 0.97 -12.24
C THR A 26 7.01 0.73 -12.31
N GLU A 27 7.79 1.44 -11.49
CA GLU A 27 9.23 1.24 -11.39
C GLU A 27 9.59 -0.19 -10.97
N ARG A 28 8.84 -0.75 -10.01
CA ARG A 28 8.99 -2.15 -9.59
C ARG A 28 8.70 -3.13 -10.73
N TRP A 29 7.60 -2.95 -11.46
CA TRP A 29 7.28 -3.79 -12.62
C TRP A 29 8.31 -3.70 -13.74
N LEU A 30 8.91 -2.54 -13.98
CA LEU A 30 10.02 -2.39 -14.94
C LEU A 30 11.27 -3.18 -14.52
N ARG A 31 11.46 -3.47 -13.23
CA ARG A 31 12.59 -4.27 -12.73
C ARG A 31 12.29 -5.76 -12.79
N GLU A 32 11.12 -6.18 -12.28
CA GLU A 32 10.74 -7.59 -12.17
C GLU A 32 10.32 -8.19 -13.53
N ARG A 33 9.75 -7.36 -14.42
CA ARG A 33 9.20 -7.65 -15.77
C ARG A 33 8.13 -8.73 -15.88
N THR A 34 8.18 -9.75 -15.03
CA THR A 34 7.27 -10.89 -15.04
C THR A 34 6.92 -11.28 -13.62
N GLU A 35 5.65 -11.59 -13.41
CA GLU A 35 5.13 -12.11 -12.16
C GLU A 35 4.28 -13.35 -12.46
N ARG A 36 4.46 -14.41 -11.67
CA ARG A 36 3.73 -15.67 -11.84
C ARG A 36 3.06 -16.06 -10.54
N GLY A 37 1.74 -15.90 -10.47
CA GLY A 37 0.91 -16.41 -9.37
C GLY A 37 0.36 -17.80 -9.64
N TYR A 38 -0.41 -18.38 -8.72
CA TYR A 38 -1.11 -19.63 -9.02
C TYR A 38 -2.26 -19.43 -10.02
N LEU A 39 -2.89 -18.25 -10.00
CA LEU A 39 -4.08 -17.92 -10.81
C LEU A 39 -3.82 -16.92 -11.95
N TYR A 40 -2.61 -16.34 -12.03
CA TYR A 40 -2.30 -15.34 -13.04
C TYR A 40 -0.85 -15.41 -13.52
N ARG A 41 -0.62 -14.80 -14.68
CA ARG A 41 0.69 -14.51 -15.25
C ARG A 41 0.66 -13.06 -15.69
N SER A 42 1.57 -12.24 -15.18
CA SER A 42 1.73 -10.87 -15.59
C SER A 42 3.08 -10.71 -16.28
N GLN A 43 3.09 -10.02 -17.42
CA GLN A 43 4.30 -9.68 -18.13
C GLN A 43 4.21 -8.25 -18.65
N LEU A 44 5.25 -7.47 -18.38
CA LEU A 44 5.39 -6.13 -18.94
C LEU A 44 6.03 -6.23 -20.32
N HIS A 45 5.30 -5.80 -21.34
CA HIS A 45 5.77 -5.77 -22.71
C HIS A 45 6.11 -4.34 -23.13
N LEU A 46 7.41 -4.03 -23.18
CA LEU A 46 7.94 -2.76 -23.69
C LEU A 46 9.16 -3.05 -24.56
N SER A 47 9.32 -2.28 -25.64
CA SER A 47 10.58 -2.27 -26.39
C SER A 47 11.67 -1.59 -25.54
N PRO A 48 12.96 -1.87 -25.80
CA PRO A 48 14.06 -1.22 -25.08
C PRO A 48 13.99 0.31 -25.13
N GLU A 49 13.60 0.88 -26.27
CA GLU A 49 13.49 2.33 -26.47
C GLU A 49 12.37 2.92 -25.61
N ARG A 50 11.21 2.24 -25.57
CA ARG A 50 10.07 2.66 -24.74
C ARG A 50 10.36 2.51 -23.26
N GLU A 51 11.11 1.49 -22.86
CA GLU A 51 11.51 1.34 -21.47
C GLU A 51 12.42 2.48 -21.00
N VAL A 52 13.37 2.90 -21.83
CA VAL A 52 14.22 4.08 -21.53
C VAL A 52 13.36 5.32 -21.38
N GLU A 53 12.43 5.56 -22.31
CA GLU A 53 11.50 6.70 -22.27
C GLU A 53 10.64 6.68 -21.00
N VAL A 54 10.03 5.54 -20.65
CA VAL A 54 9.23 5.40 -19.43
C VAL A 54 10.08 5.67 -18.19
N ARG A 55 11.30 5.12 -18.12
CA ARG A 55 12.19 5.37 -16.96
C ARG A 55 12.54 6.86 -16.82
N GLN A 56 12.80 7.55 -17.93
CA GLN A 56 13.05 9.00 -17.92
C GLN A 56 11.81 9.77 -17.43
N LEU A 57 10.63 9.43 -17.92
CA LEU A 57 9.37 10.05 -17.49
C LEU A 57 9.08 9.81 -16.01
N LEU A 58 9.28 8.58 -15.50
CA LEU A 58 9.12 8.26 -14.08
C LEU A 58 10.03 9.12 -13.20
N GLN A 59 11.30 9.26 -13.57
CA GLN A 59 12.25 10.08 -12.82
C GLN A 59 11.87 11.56 -12.85
N THR A 60 11.41 12.08 -13.99
CA THR A 60 10.94 13.46 -14.11
C THR A 60 9.71 13.68 -13.24
N ALA A 61 8.71 12.82 -13.32
CA ALA A 61 7.48 12.90 -12.53
C ALA A 61 7.77 12.86 -11.02
N LEU A 62 8.69 12.00 -10.56
CA LEU A 62 9.09 11.95 -9.15
C LEU A 62 9.78 13.23 -8.68
N ARG A 63 10.61 13.86 -9.53
CA ARG A 63 11.23 15.16 -9.21
C ARG A 63 10.19 16.27 -9.12
N GLU A 64 9.25 16.32 -10.06
CA GLU A 64 8.15 17.29 -10.05
C GLU A 64 7.24 17.10 -8.83
N LEU A 65 6.92 15.85 -8.49
CA LEU A 65 6.14 15.52 -7.29
C LEU A 65 6.85 16.01 -6.01
N ALA A 66 8.16 15.78 -5.89
CA ALA A 66 8.95 16.28 -4.77
C ALA A 66 8.91 17.82 -4.68
N ALA A 67 9.14 18.49 -5.81
CA ALA A 67 9.11 19.95 -5.88
C ALA A 67 7.72 20.52 -5.52
N VAL A 68 6.64 19.95 -6.04
CA VAL A 68 5.26 20.38 -5.74
C VAL A 68 4.92 20.12 -4.27
N SER A 69 5.34 18.98 -3.72
CA SER A 69 5.08 18.65 -2.32
C SER A 69 5.79 19.61 -1.36
N GLU A 70 7.05 19.94 -1.65
CA GLU A 70 7.81 20.96 -0.92
C GLU A 70 7.18 22.35 -1.08
N GLN A 71 6.89 22.73 -2.33
CA GLN A 71 6.26 24.01 -2.66
C GLN A 71 4.89 24.18 -2.05
N LEU A 72 4.15 23.13 -1.70
CA LEU A 72 2.83 23.21 -1.06
C LEU A 72 2.88 22.90 0.45
N GLY A 73 4.07 22.62 1.00
CA GLY A 73 4.23 22.23 2.40
C GLY A 73 3.45 20.95 2.75
N LEU A 74 3.34 20.01 1.81
CA LEU A 74 2.69 18.72 2.03
C LEU A 74 3.69 17.79 2.72
N ALA A 75 3.51 17.60 4.02
CA ALA A 75 4.33 16.65 4.78
C ALA A 75 3.99 15.20 4.42
N PRO A 76 4.99 14.30 4.35
CA PRO A 76 4.76 12.87 4.35
C PRO A 76 3.91 12.48 5.56
N ARG A 77 3.03 11.48 5.37
CA ARG A 77 2.27 10.87 6.47
C ARG A 77 2.82 9.48 6.70
N GLU A 78 3.03 9.12 7.96
CA GLU A 78 3.34 7.74 8.30
C GLU A 78 2.10 6.88 8.06
N GLU A 79 2.25 5.89 7.19
CA GLU A 79 1.25 4.86 6.95
C GLU A 79 1.68 3.57 7.63
N SER A 80 0.78 2.99 8.42
CA SER A 80 1.01 1.68 9.01
C SER A 80 0.78 0.61 7.94
N ILE A 81 1.88 0.10 7.36
CA ILE A 81 1.85 -1.03 6.43
C ILE A 81 1.16 -2.23 7.09
N ASN A 82 1.34 -2.41 8.39
CA ASN A 82 0.65 -3.44 9.18
C ASN A 82 -0.87 -3.29 9.12
N ARG A 83 -1.40 -2.07 9.36
CA ARG A 83 -2.85 -1.80 9.25
C ARG A 83 -3.36 -1.98 7.83
N LEU A 84 -2.60 -1.53 6.83
CA LEU A 84 -2.96 -1.71 5.42
C LEU A 84 -3.09 -3.19 5.07
N LEU A 85 -2.06 -3.99 5.36
CA LEU A 85 -2.04 -5.42 5.06
C LEU A 85 -3.09 -6.17 5.89
N SER A 86 -3.27 -5.82 7.17
CA SER A 86 -4.32 -6.39 8.03
C SER A 86 -5.71 -6.16 7.44
N GLY A 87 -6.00 -4.93 6.98
CA GLY A 87 -7.23 -4.60 6.28
C GLY A 87 -7.41 -5.40 4.99
N GLN A 88 -6.38 -5.48 4.14
CA GLN A 88 -6.41 -6.24 2.89
C GLN A 88 -6.70 -7.72 3.13
N PHE A 89 -6.02 -8.37 4.09
CA PHE A 89 -6.28 -9.78 4.41
C PHE A 89 -7.66 -10.01 5.02
N SER A 90 -8.23 -9.00 5.70
CA SER A 90 -9.61 -9.07 6.19
C SER A 90 -10.62 -9.07 5.04
N VAL A 91 -10.37 -8.27 4.00
CA VAL A 91 -11.17 -8.28 2.77
C VAL A 91 -11.04 -9.63 2.06
N CYS A 92 -9.82 -10.13 1.85
CA CYS A 92 -9.62 -11.44 1.23
C CYS A 92 -10.29 -12.58 2.01
N TRP A 93 -10.29 -12.53 3.35
CA TRP A 93 -11.03 -13.49 4.16
C TRP A 93 -12.52 -13.47 3.83
N ALA A 94 -13.15 -12.28 3.79
CA ALA A 94 -14.57 -12.16 3.45
C ALA A 94 -14.87 -12.71 2.05
N GLU A 95 -14.05 -12.35 1.05
CA GLU A 95 -14.17 -12.84 -0.32
C GLU A 95 -14.04 -14.36 -0.41
N LEU A 96 -13.07 -14.97 0.31
CA LEU A 96 -12.87 -16.42 0.32
C LEU A 96 -14.03 -17.18 0.99
N VAL A 97 -14.61 -16.59 2.04
CA VAL A 97 -15.79 -17.16 2.70
C VAL A 97 -16.99 -17.12 1.75
N ASP A 98 -17.17 -16.03 1.00
CA ASP A 98 -18.25 -15.88 0.03
C ASP A 98 -18.04 -16.73 -1.23
N ALA A 99 -16.79 -16.98 -1.62
CA ALA A 99 -16.42 -17.87 -2.70
C ALA A 99 -16.64 -19.37 -2.36
N HIS A 100 -17.04 -19.70 -1.13
CA HIS A 100 -17.29 -21.08 -0.74
C HIS A 100 -18.35 -21.73 -1.67
N PRO A 101 -18.12 -22.94 -2.22
CA PRO A 101 -19.02 -23.55 -3.21
C PRO A 101 -20.49 -23.64 -2.76
N ALA A 102 -20.74 -23.84 -1.46
CA ALA A 102 -22.10 -23.85 -0.90
C ALA A 102 -22.84 -22.50 -1.02
N ARG A 103 -22.12 -21.38 -1.16
CA ARG A 103 -22.66 -20.02 -1.33
C ARG A 103 -22.79 -19.60 -2.79
N LEU A 104 -22.20 -20.35 -3.72
CA LEU A 104 -22.20 -20.03 -5.14
C LEU A 104 -23.48 -20.47 -5.88
N GLN A 105 -24.45 -21.08 -5.19
CA GLN A 105 -25.72 -21.54 -5.80
C GLN A 105 -26.49 -20.41 -6.50
N GLY A 106 -26.31 -19.15 -6.08
CA GLY A 106 -26.89 -17.98 -6.74
C GLY A 106 -26.34 -17.69 -8.14
N TYR A 107 -25.21 -18.29 -8.51
CA TYR A 107 -24.57 -18.15 -9.83
C TYR A 107 -24.79 -19.37 -10.74
N GLY A 108 -25.54 -20.37 -10.29
CA GLY A 108 -25.83 -21.59 -11.03
C GLY A 108 -25.62 -22.86 -10.21
N GLU A 109 -25.89 -24.00 -10.83
CA GLU A 109 -25.67 -25.31 -10.20
C GLU A 109 -24.17 -25.56 -9.99
N VAL A 110 -23.80 -25.93 -8.76
CA VAL A 110 -22.44 -26.29 -8.37
C VAL A 110 -22.40 -27.79 -8.10
N SER A 111 -21.51 -28.51 -8.78
CA SER A 111 -21.43 -29.96 -8.62
C SER A 111 -21.00 -30.35 -7.20
N ALA A 112 -21.53 -31.46 -6.69
CA ALA A 112 -21.16 -31.98 -5.38
C ALA A 112 -19.65 -32.26 -5.26
N GLN A 113 -19.00 -32.60 -6.37
CA GLN A 113 -17.54 -32.80 -6.43
C GLN A 113 -16.78 -31.50 -6.15
N VAL A 114 -17.17 -30.38 -6.77
CA VAL A 114 -16.54 -29.07 -6.51
C VAL A 114 -16.76 -28.64 -5.06
N VAL A 115 -17.94 -28.89 -4.51
CA VAL A 115 -18.22 -28.63 -3.08
C VAL A 115 -17.25 -29.41 -2.19
N ALA A 116 -17.04 -30.70 -2.46
CA ALA A 116 -16.16 -31.56 -1.68
C ALA A 116 -14.67 -31.19 -1.84
N GLU A 117 -14.20 -30.93 -3.06
CA GLU A 117 -12.79 -30.70 -3.35
C GLU A 117 -12.33 -29.28 -3.00
N ALA A 118 -13.12 -28.26 -3.35
CA ALA A 118 -12.75 -26.87 -3.18
C ALA A 118 -13.18 -26.29 -1.83
N GLY A 119 -14.28 -26.79 -1.23
CA GLY A 119 -14.84 -26.25 0.02
C GLY A 119 -13.81 -26.25 1.15
N ALA A 120 -13.24 -27.42 1.46
CA ALA A 120 -12.24 -27.53 2.52
C ALA A 120 -10.95 -26.73 2.21
N ALA A 121 -10.58 -26.57 0.94
CA ALA A 121 -9.41 -25.77 0.56
C ALA A 121 -9.66 -24.27 0.79
N LEU A 122 -10.82 -23.76 0.38
CA LEU A 122 -11.22 -22.37 0.56
C LEU A 122 -11.41 -22.02 2.03
N GLU A 123 -11.97 -22.93 2.84
CA GLU A 123 -12.04 -22.76 4.30
C GLU A 123 -10.65 -22.60 4.93
N ARG A 124 -9.67 -23.43 4.53
CA ARG A 124 -8.29 -23.30 5.01
C ARG A 124 -7.66 -21.97 4.57
N MET A 125 -7.87 -21.55 3.33
CA MET A 125 -7.35 -20.28 2.82
C MET A 125 -7.96 -19.09 3.58
N ALA A 126 -9.27 -19.12 3.85
CA ALA A 126 -9.95 -18.12 4.66
C ALA A 126 -9.35 -18.07 6.08
N ALA A 127 -9.12 -19.23 6.71
CA ALA A 127 -8.48 -19.29 8.02
C ALA A 127 -7.05 -18.68 8.01
N TYR A 128 -6.28 -18.88 6.94
CA TYR A 128 -4.97 -18.25 6.79
C TYR A 128 -5.07 -16.72 6.63
N ALA A 129 -5.98 -16.24 5.78
CA ALA A 129 -6.19 -14.80 5.60
C ALA A 129 -6.57 -14.11 6.92
N LEU A 130 -7.50 -14.70 7.69
CA LEU A 130 -7.88 -14.18 9.00
C LEU A 130 -6.74 -14.19 10.01
N ARG A 131 -5.94 -15.26 10.03
CA ARG A 131 -4.76 -15.34 10.91
C ARG A 131 -3.71 -14.29 10.56
N LEU A 132 -3.42 -14.09 9.28
CA LEU A 132 -2.50 -13.06 8.81
C LEU A 132 -3.01 -11.66 9.20
N SER A 133 -4.31 -11.39 9.00
CA SER A 133 -4.93 -10.13 9.40
C SER A 133 -4.73 -9.84 10.90
N ARG A 134 -4.96 -10.83 11.76
CA ARG A 134 -4.77 -10.69 13.22
C ARG A 134 -3.32 -10.47 13.60
N LEU A 135 -2.39 -11.29 13.09
CA LEU A 135 -0.97 -11.16 13.40
C LEU A 135 -0.42 -9.78 13.00
N LEU A 136 -0.88 -9.24 11.88
CA LEU A 136 -0.48 -7.92 11.40
C LEU A 136 -1.16 -6.78 12.18
N GLY A 137 -2.40 -6.96 12.63
CA GLY A 137 -3.11 -5.98 13.46
C GLY A 137 -2.60 -5.92 14.91
N GLU A 138 -2.15 -7.04 15.46
CA GLU A 138 -1.64 -7.16 16.85
C GLU A 138 -0.22 -6.58 17.02
N GLY A 139 0.55 -6.43 15.94
CA GLY A 139 1.93 -5.91 15.97
C GLY A 139 2.07 -4.41 16.28
N GLU A 140 0.96 -3.68 16.49
CA GLU A 140 0.93 -2.22 16.71
C GLU A 140 0.88 -1.83 18.20
N THR A 141 1.35 -2.68 19.13
CA THR A 141 1.42 -2.36 20.57
C THR A 141 2.66 -1.53 20.96
N ALA A 142 3.04 -0.54 20.15
CA ALA A 142 3.98 0.51 20.55
C ALA A 142 3.44 1.86 20.05
N PRO A 143 3.19 2.85 20.93
CA PRO A 143 2.75 4.16 20.48
C PRO A 143 3.86 4.84 19.68
N LEU A 144 3.56 5.19 18.43
CA LEU A 144 4.30 6.19 17.64
C LEU A 144 4.03 7.58 18.25
N ALA A 145 4.55 7.83 19.45
CA ALA A 145 4.48 9.14 20.10
C ALA A 145 5.63 9.31 21.11
N ALA A 146 6.78 9.81 20.63
CA ALA A 146 7.56 10.88 21.26
C ALA A 146 8.96 10.99 20.59
N SER A 147 9.04 11.68 19.47
CA SER A 147 10.29 12.38 19.11
C SER A 147 9.96 13.77 18.59
N SER A 148 9.29 14.56 19.43
CA SER A 148 9.29 16.02 19.31
C SER A 148 10.49 16.53 20.11
N SER A 149 11.53 16.93 19.39
CA SER A 149 12.26 18.18 19.60
C SER A 149 12.19 18.82 21.00
N ALA A 150 13.13 18.47 21.87
CA ALA A 150 13.65 19.35 22.91
C ALA A 150 15.04 18.84 23.29
N ASP A 151 16.06 19.41 22.65
CA ASP A 151 17.36 19.73 23.26
C ASP A 151 18.38 20.09 22.17
N ALA A 152 18.25 21.33 21.68
CA ALA A 152 19.38 22.09 21.17
C ALA A 152 19.06 23.58 21.37
N LEU A 153 19.68 24.15 22.40
CA LEU A 153 20.03 25.56 22.68
C LEU A 153 20.37 25.55 24.18
N GLY A 154 21.62 25.40 24.62
CA GLY A 154 22.76 26.17 24.17
C GLY A 154 22.64 27.59 24.70
N ASP A 155 22.90 27.80 25.99
CA ASP A 155 23.30 29.11 26.49
C ASP A 155 24.63 28.99 27.24
N ASN A 156 25.50 29.92 26.87
CA ASN A 156 26.92 29.96 27.06
C ASN A 156 27.20 31.27 27.83
N GLY A 157 27.56 31.16 29.10
CA GLY A 157 28.10 32.26 29.90
C GLY A 157 28.87 31.62 31.05
N GLY A 158 30.20 31.68 31.11
CA GLY A 158 31.01 32.88 30.99
C GLY A 158 31.83 32.93 32.28
N GLY A 159 33.10 32.53 32.20
CA GLY A 159 33.99 32.53 33.35
C GLY A 159 34.30 33.95 33.82
N HIS A 160 34.30 34.15 35.14
CA HIS A 160 35.13 35.12 35.84
C HIS A 160 35.16 34.78 37.33
N ALA A 161 36.28 34.22 37.79
CA ALA A 161 37.08 34.64 38.94
C ALA A 161 38.19 33.62 39.17
#